data_AF-A0A2C9X4N1-F1
#
_entry.id   AF-A0A2C9X4N1-F1
#
_cell.length_a   1.000
_cell.length_b   1.000
_cell.length_c   1.000
_cell.angle_alpha   90.00
_cell.angle_beta   90.00
_cell.angle_gamma   90.00
#
_symmetry.space_group_name_H-M   'P 1'
#
loop_
_entity.id
_entity.type
_entity.pdbx_description
1 polymer ?
#
loop_
_entity_poly.entity_id
_entity_poly.type
_entity_poly.pdbx_seq_one_letter_code
_entity_poly.pdbx_strand_id
1 'polypeptide(L)'
;MKKNRKNIKLLKIWEEYKITRNKEEDFLYWLIIRKLNIFEKIVVALILWGVWLKYAFDLVFMVKFLEVIFLVGIIYWLVDIFLRIKNRLVRYVRKNDEDKKI
;
A
#
# COMPACT_ATOMS: atom_id res chain seq x y z
N MET A 1 8.87 -30.53 -21.17
CA MET A 1 8.05 -29.96 -20.06
C MET A 1 8.78 -28.76 -19.45
N LYS A 2 8.35 -27.51 -19.71
CA LYS A 2 9.06 -26.28 -19.32
C LYS A 2 8.20 -25.34 -18.45
N LYS A 3 7.31 -25.92 -17.64
CA LYS A 3 6.28 -25.19 -16.87
C LYS A 3 6.38 -25.60 -15.40
N ASN A 4 7.44 -25.18 -14.69
CA ASN A 4 7.37 -25.20 -13.20
C ASN A 4 8.42 -24.43 -12.40
N ARG A 5 9.47 -23.85 -13.01
CA ARG A 5 10.49 -23.14 -12.20
C ARG A 5 10.05 -21.79 -11.61
N LYS A 6 9.08 -21.11 -12.24
CA LYS A 6 8.57 -19.82 -11.75
C LYS A 6 7.65 -19.97 -10.53
N ASN A 7 6.78 -21.00 -10.51
CA ASN A 7 5.87 -21.27 -9.38
C ASN A 7 6.63 -21.58 -8.07
N ILE A 8 7.73 -22.33 -8.16
CA ILE A 8 8.53 -22.70 -6.99
C ILE A 8 9.21 -21.47 -6.37
N LYS A 9 9.66 -20.51 -7.18
CA LYS A 9 10.25 -19.25 -6.68
C LYS A 9 9.20 -18.35 -6.02
N LEU A 10 7.99 -18.27 -6.58
CA LEU A 10 6.90 -17.45 -6.03
C LEU A 10 6.40 -17.99 -4.69
N LEU A 11 6.27 -19.31 -4.55
CA LEU A 11 5.89 -19.96 -3.29
C LEU A 11 6.87 -19.63 -2.15
N LYS A 12 8.19 -19.68 -2.42
CA LYS A 12 9.21 -19.29 -1.44
C LYS A 12 9.13 -17.82 -1.02
N ILE A 13 8.87 -16.91 -1.96
CA ILE A 13 8.79 -15.47 -1.68
C ILE A 13 7.57 -15.18 -0.78
N TRP A 14 6.45 -15.84 -1.04
CA TRP A 14 5.22 -15.66 -0.27
C TRP A 14 5.35 -16.21 1.16
N GLU A 15 5.99 -17.36 1.32
CA GLU A 15 6.29 -17.93 2.65
C GLU A 15 7.26 -17.04 3.43
N GLU A 16 8.34 -16.56 2.80
CA GLU A 16 9.26 -15.60 3.43
C GLU A 16 8.55 -14.31 3.85
N TYR A 17 7.67 -13.78 3.00
CA TYR A 17 6.85 -12.63 3.35
C TYR A 17 6.02 -12.91 4.59
N LYS A 18 5.30 -14.03 4.65
CA LYS A 18 4.45 -14.37 5.78
C LYS A 18 5.22 -14.52 7.10
N ILE A 19 6.48 -14.97 7.03
CA ILE A 19 7.34 -15.22 8.20
C ILE A 19 8.02 -13.94 8.68
N THR A 20 8.49 -13.08 7.75
CA THR A 20 9.31 -11.91 8.09
C THR A 20 8.56 -10.58 8.02
N ARG A 21 7.30 -10.58 7.60
CA ARG A 21 6.43 -9.41 7.60
C ARG A 21 6.12 -8.94 9.03
N ASN A 22 6.21 -7.64 9.27
CA ASN A 22 5.62 -7.02 10.45
C ASN A 22 4.09 -6.84 10.27
N LYS A 23 3.28 -6.88 11.34
CA LYS A 23 1.80 -6.98 11.24
C LYS A 23 1.14 -5.88 10.39
N GLU A 24 1.76 -4.71 10.33
CA GLU A 24 1.29 -3.51 9.60
C GLU A 24 2.00 -3.28 8.26
N GLU A 25 2.96 -4.13 7.85
CA GLU A 25 3.72 -3.94 6.61
C GLU A 25 3.00 -4.53 5.38
N ASP A 26 2.80 -3.69 4.36
CA ASP A 26 2.32 -4.11 3.05
C ASP A 26 3.33 -4.98 2.31
N PHE A 27 2.83 -5.89 1.47
CA PHE A 27 3.67 -6.80 0.68
C PHE A 27 4.71 -6.05 -0.17
N LEU A 28 4.29 -4.96 -0.82
CA LEU A 28 5.18 -4.11 -1.61
C LEU A 28 6.23 -3.43 -0.74
N TYR A 29 5.85 -2.95 0.44
CA TYR A 29 6.76 -2.32 1.38
C TYR A 29 7.85 -3.30 1.82
N TRP A 30 7.45 -4.49 2.28
CA TRP A 30 8.39 -5.55 2.66
C TRP A 30 9.31 -5.97 1.50
N LEU A 31 8.75 -6.14 0.29
CA LEU A 31 9.50 -6.56 -0.88
C LEU A 31 10.54 -5.50 -1.27
N ILE A 32 10.15 -4.24 -1.35
CA ILE A 32 11.02 -3.13 -1.79
C ILE A 32 12.05 -2.77 -0.72
N ILE A 33 11.70 -2.85 0.58
CA ILE A 33 12.57 -2.35 1.65
C ILE A 33 13.51 -3.41 2.20
N ARG A 34 13.00 -4.61 2.50
CA ARG A 34 13.80 -5.69 3.12
C ARG A 34 14.42 -6.63 2.11
N LYS A 35 13.70 -6.97 1.04
CA LYS A 35 14.13 -8.02 0.12
C LYS A 35 14.95 -7.50 -1.05
N LEU A 36 14.57 -6.36 -1.62
CA LEU A 36 15.32 -5.74 -2.71
C LEU A 36 16.61 -5.09 -2.22
N ASN A 37 17.70 -5.39 -2.91
CA ASN A 37 19.00 -4.75 -2.65
C ASN A 37 19.01 -3.30 -3.17
N ILE A 38 19.92 -2.44 -2.68
CA ILE A 38 19.97 -1.01 -3.05
C ILE A 38 20.04 -0.79 -4.57
N PHE A 39 20.80 -1.62 -5.28
CA PHE A 39 20.86 -1.61 -6.74
C PHE A 39 19.49 -1.89 -7.39
N GLU A 40 18.75 -2.88 -6.90
CA GLU A 40 17.44 -3.23 -7.45
C GLU A 40 16.42 -2.12 -7.15
N LYS A 41 16.49 -1.46 -6.00
CA LYS A 41 15.66 -0.28 -5.69
C LYS A 41 15.92 0.86 -6.67
N ILE A 42 17.20 1.12 -6.99
CA ILE A 42 17.60 2.14 -7.97
C ILE A 42 17.09 1.77 -9.38
N VAL A 43 17.17 0.51 -9.77
CA VAL A 43 16.65 0.03 -11.06
C VAL A 43 15.13 0.18 -11.13
N VAL A 44 14.39 -0.16 -10.07
CA VAL A 44 12.94 0.06 -10.00
C VAL A 44 12.61 1.55 -10.11
N ALA A 45 13.35 2.41 -9.39
CA ALA A 45 13.17 3.85 -9.47
C ALA A 45 13.45 4.39 -10.89
N LEU A 46 14.50 3.93 -11.56
CA LEU A 46 14.83 4.31 -12.94
C LEU A 46 13.78 3.84 -13.95
N ILE A 47 13.27 2.62 -13.80
CA ILE A 47 12.18 2.12 -14.66
C ILE A 47 10.93 2.96 -14.44
N LEU A 48 10.58 3.25 -13.19
CA LEU A 48 9.44 4.09 -12.85
C LEU A 48 9.59 5.50 -13.43
N TRP A 49 10.81 6.04 -13.38
CA TRP A 49 11.13 7.35 -13.92
C TRP A 49 11.10 7.39 -15.46
N GLY A 50 11.56 6.33 -16.12
CA GLY A 50 11.50 6.20 -17.58
C GLY A 50 10.08 6.03 -18.10
N VAL A 51 9.24 5.27 -17.39
CA VAL A 51 7.80 5.20 -17.64
C VAL A 51 7.19 6.59 -17.45
N TRP A 52 7.54 7.27 -16.35
CA TRP A 52 7.05 8.61 -16.08
C TRP A 52 7.42 9.60 -17.19
N LEU A 53 8.68 9.64 -17.65
CA LEU A 53 9.14 10.50 -18.75
C LEU A 53 8.47 10.18 -20.08
N LYS A 54 8.27 8.90 -20.41
CA LYS A 54 7.61 8.49 -21.65
C LYS A 54 6.14 8.91 -21.70
N TYR A 55 5.46 8.86 -20.55
CA TYR A 55 4.04 9.15 -20.45
C TYR A 55 3.73 10.58 -19.96
N ALA A 56 4.72 11.34 -19.47
CA ALA A 56 4.55 12.71 -19.00
C ALA A 56 4.15 13.68 -20.12
N PHE A 57 4.55 13.39 -21.37
CA PHE A 57 4.19 14.18 -22.54
C PHE A 57 2.85 13.77 -23.18
N ASP A 58 2.25 12.66 -22.72
CA ASP A 58 0.95 12.22 -23.19
C ASP A 58 -0.13 12.84 -22.29
N LEU A 59 -0.80 13.87 -22.81
CA LEU A 59 -1.85 14.60 -22.09
C LEU A 59 -2.98 13.67 -21.61
N VAL A 60 -3.28 12.60 -22.36
CA VAL A 60 -4.30 11.62 -21.98
C VAL A 60 -3.84 10.81 -20.78
N PHE A 61 -2.57 10.41 -20.74
CA PHE A 61 -2.01 9.74 -19.58
C PHE A 61 -2.01 10.66 -18.36
N MET A 62 -1.67 11.94 -18.52
CA MET A 62 -1.62 12.90 -17.42
C MET A 62 -3.01 13.09 -16.78
N VAL A 63 -4.06 13.23 -17.59
CA VAL A 63 -5.45 13.32 -17.11
C VAL A 63 -5.90 12.03 -16.43
N LYS A 64 -5.63 10.85 -17.03
CA LYS A 64 -5.98 9.56 -16.42
C LYS A 64 -5.22 9.28 -15.12
N PHE A 65 -3.95 9.66 -15.06
CA PHE A 65 -3.12 9.52 -13.86
C PHE A 65 -3.63 10.42 -12.74
N LEU A 66 -4.01 11.66 -13.07
CA LEU A 66 -4.66 12.57 -12.13
C LEU A 66 -6.01 12.03 -11.65
N GLU A 67 -6.83 11.48 -12.55
CA GLU A 67 -8.11 10.85 -12.21
C GLU A 67 -7.93 9.69 -11.23
N VAL A 68 -6.92 8.83 -11.44
CA VAL A 68 -6.56 7.74 -10.53
C VAL A 68 -6.09 8.27 -9.17
N ILE A 69 -5.20 9.26 -9.14
CA ILE A 69 -4.74 9.88 -7.88
C ILE A 69 -5.91 10.50 -7.13
N PHE A 70 -6.81 11.17 -7.84
CA PHE A 70 -7.99 11.80 -7.26
C PHE A 70 -8.93 10.76 -6.64
N LEU A 71 -9.17 9.64 -7.33
CA LEU A 71 -9.91 8.49 -6.82
C LEU A 71 -9.28 7.90 -5.56
N VAL A 72 -7.95 7.68 -5.58
CA VAL A 72 -7.22 7.19 -4.40
C VAL A 72 -7.32 8.18 -3.23
N GLY A 73 -7.22 9.48 -3.51
CA GLY A 73 -7.38 10.54 -2.52
C GLY A 73 -8.77 10.54 -1.87
N ILE A 74 -9.82 10.35 -2.67
CA ILE A 74 -11.21 10.22 -2.18
C ILE A 74 -11.34 9.02 -1.25
N ILE A 75 -10.80 7.86 -1.63
CA ILE A 75 -10.83 6.64 -0.80
C ILE A 75 -10.10 6.89 0.53
N TYR A 76 -8.92 7.51 0.48
CA TYR A 76 -8.14 7.82 1.68
C TYR A 76 -8.90 8.77 2.62
N TRP A 77 -9.54 9.79 2.05
CA TRP A 77 -10.36 10.74 2.80
C TRP A 77 -11.58 10.07 3.45
N LEU A 78 -12.26 9.18 2.73
CA LEU A 78 -13.37 8.38 3.27
C LEU A 78 -12.94 7.52 4.45
N VAL A 79 -11.81 6.81 4.32
CA VAL A 79 -11.25 5.99 5.41
C VAL A 79 -10.91 6.86 6.63
N ASP A 80 -10.30 8.02 6.41
CA ASP A 80 -9.94 8.94 7.49
C ASP A 80 -11.17 9.49 8.23
N ILE A 81 -12.23 9.86 7.50
CA ILE A 81 -13.52 10.25 8.10
C ILE A 81 -14.08 9.11 8.93
N PHE A 82 -14.07 7.89 8.40
CA PHE A 82 -14.62 6.72 9.08
C PHE A 82 -13.87 6.43 10.38
N LEU A 83 -12.54 6.52 10.36
CA LEU A 83 -11.70 6.39 11.55
C LEU A 83 -11.98 7.52 12.57
N ARG A 84 -12.15 8.77 12.12
CA ARG A 84 -12.51 9.89 13.00
C ARG A 84 -13.86 9.70 13.67
N ILE A 85 -14.86 9.15 12.96
CA ILE A 85 -16.19 8.87 13.52
C ILE A 85 -16.10 7.74 14.54
N LYS A 86 -15.42 6.63 14.21
CA LYS A 86 -15.21 5.51 15.15
C LYS A 86 -14.54 5.98 16.44
N ASN A 87 -13.48 6.79 16.33
CA ASN A 87 -12.74 7.29 17.49
C ASN A 87 -13.55 8.30 18.32
N ARG A 88 -14.53 9.00 17.72
CA ARG A 88 -15.49 9.81 18.49
C ARG A 88 -16.48 8.94 19.23
N LEU A 89 -17.09 7.96 18.57
CA LEU A 89 -18.05 7.04 19.19
C LEU A 89 -17.45 6.27 20.36
N VAL A 90 -16.24 5.74 20.21
CA VAL A 90 -15.53 5.04 21.30
C VAL A 90 -15.33 5.97 22.52
N ARG A 91 -15.00 7.25 22.29
CA ARG A 91 -14.88 8.23 23.38
C ARG A 91 -16.21 8.53 24.06
N TYR A 92 -17.30 8.63 23.30
CA TYR A 92 -18.64 8.85 23.86
C TYR A 92 -19.13 7.65 24.68
N VAL A 93 -18.96 6.42 24.17
CA VAL A 93 -19.33 5.21 24.90
C VAL A 93 -18.53 5.08 26.19
N ARG A 94 -17.20 5.28 26.14
CA ARG A 94 -16.34 5.22 27.33
C ARG A 94 -16.77 6.22 28.41
N LYS A 95 -17.09 7.46 28.03
CA LYS A 95 -17.53 8.49 28.97
C LYS A 95 -18.86 8.13 29.64
N ASN A 96 -19.80 7.60 28.87
CA ASN A 96 -21.13 7.21 29.38
C ASN A 96 -21.07 5.99 30.33
N ASP A 97 -20.07 5.11 30.17
CA ASP A 97 -19.82 3.98 31.08
C ASP A 97 -19.25 4.45 32.43
N GLU A 98 -18.40 5.49 32.42
CA GLU A 98 -17.90 6.13 33.65
C GLU A 98 -19.01 6.87 34.41
N ASP A 99 -19.87 7.60 33.70
CA ASP A 99 -21.01 8.33 34.30
C ASP A 99 -22.05 7.39 34.92
N LYS A 100 -22.15 6.13 34.46
CA LYS A 100 -23.11 5.12 34.97
C LYS A 100 -22.60 4.32 36.17
N LYS A 101 -21.31 4.44 36.51
CA LYS A 101 -20.68 3.77 37.67
C LYS A 101 -20.69 4.62 38.95
N ILE A 102 -21.12 5.88 38.86
CA ILE A 102 -21.26 6.82 39.99
C ILE A 102 -22.68 6.72 40.57
#